data_AF-A0A0Q4BJR0-F1
#
_entry.id   AF-A0A0Q4BJR0-F1
#
_cell.length_a   1.000
_cell.length_b   1.000
_cell.length_c   1.000
_cell.angle_alpha   90.00
_cell.angle_beta   90.00
_cell.angle_gamma   90.00
#
_symmetry.space_group_name_H-M   'P 1'
#
loop_
_entity.id
_entity.type
_entity.pdbx_description
1 polymer ?
#
loop_
_entity_poly.entity_id
_entity_poly.type
_entity_poly.pdbx_seq_one_letter_code
_entity_poly.pdbx_strand_id
1 'polypeptide(L)'
;MGLRESLILRDLDRTLAVVGTIFSIFLIIFLSQEIGRAIYVLTGVLVLISCILWLMIRKSSILEFRMVESRNQTVMCSIIFFTLFTISVLSLYFRPEQYERPIVFFILTAIMAGLIAWEIIISNRRYVSIIFIQIILLGISIAWSQLLIFPSLVGVDPWYHSVFTNSIIDEGYIPWGSYSKLPLFHLIIASTSLLVDLPYKFATMLSVSIGQIICNAMFIFLIANYLIKNHRIGLLASLLAIIANHHIFMSYWSIPNGFGVIFIPMILYLLLSRMRTNHQGNEAVLGQSSHCC
;
A
#
# COMPACT_ATOMS: atom_id res chain seq x y z
N MET A 1 -26.19 -25.86 12.86
CA MET A 1 -25.45 -25.89 14.15
C MET A 1 -24.23 -25.00 13.97
N GLY A 2 -24.20 -23.75 14.41
CA GLY A 2 -24.48 -23.28 15.77
C GLY A 2 -23.22 -22.64 16.39
N LEU A 3 -22.36 -22.01 15.58
CA LEU A 3 -21.21 -21.21 16.05
C LEU A 3 -21.68 -19.78 16.41
N ARG A 4 -22.83 -19.69 17.08
CA ARG A 4 -23.35 -18.43 17.62
C ARG A 4 -22.64 -18.17 18.94
N GLU A 5 -21.95 -17.03 18.98
CA GLU A 5 -21.74 -16.23 20.19
C GLU A 5 -20.74 -16.78 21.21
N SER A 6 -19.46 -16.88 20.83
CA SER A 6 -18.43 -16.70 21.85
C SER A 6 -18.42 -15.22 22.25
N LEU A 7 -18.56 -14.94 23.56
CA LEU A 7 -18.42 -13.60 24.16
C LEU A 7 -17.15 -12.86 23.71
N ILE A 8 -16.13 -13.61 23.26
CA ILE A 8 -14.85 -13.12 22.75
C ILE A 8 -15.01 -12.31 21.45
N LEU A 9 -15.93 -12.70 20.55
CA LEU A 9 -16.12 -12.02 19.27
C LEU A 9 -16.97 -10.74 19.37
N ARG A 10 -17.75 -10.59 20.44
CA ARG A 10 -18.70 -9.47 20.59
C ARG A 10 -18.02 -8.14 20.95
N ASP A 11 -16.85 -8.21 21.55
CA ASP A 11 -16.04 -7.07 22.05
C ASP A 11 -14.56 -7.22 21.62
N LEU A 12 -14.30 -7.83 20.46
CA LEU A 12 -12.94 -8.11 19.98
C LEU A 12 -12.12 -6.82 19.82
N ASP A 13 -12.75 -5.78 19.26
CA ASP A 13 -12.20 -4.43 19.11
C ASP A 13 -11.73 -3.83 20.45
N ARG A 14 -12.55 -3.96 21.50
CA ARG A 14 -12.21 -3.54 22.86
C ARG A 14 -11.04 -4.32 23.39
N THR A 15 -11.12 -5.64 23.26
CA THR A 15 -10.10 -6.56 23.79
C THR A 15 -8.75 -6.25 23.15
N LEU A 16 -8.72 -6.09 21.83
CA LEU A 16 -7.53 -5.68 21.08
C LEU A 16 -7.02 -4.31 21.51
N ALA A 17 -7.88 -3.33 21.77
CA ALA A 17 -7.44 -2.00 22.19
C ALA A 17 -6.91 -1.97 23.64
N VAL A 18 -7.49 -2.75 24.55
CA VAL A 18 -6.96 -2.88 25.93
C VAL A 18 -5.61 -3.59 25.91
N VAL A 19 -5.53 -4.72 25.20
CA VAL A 19 -4.28 -5.47 25.03
C VAL A 19 -3.22 -4.61 24.34
N GLY A 20 -3.60 -3.88 23.29
CA GLY A 20 -2.74 -2.94 22.56
C GLY A 20 -2.22 -1.81 23.44
N THR A 21 -3.05 -1.23 24.30
CA THR A 21 -2.62 -0.23 25.31
C THR A 21 -1.52 -0.81 26.21
N ILE A 22 -1.72 -2.01 26.77
CA ILE A 22 -0.75 -2.66 27.66
C ILE A 22 0.57 -2.95 26.90
N PHE A 23 0.48 -3.57 25.73
CA PHE A 23 1.66 -3.89 24.92
C PHE A 23 2.40 -2.64 24.46
N SER A 24 1.69 -1.57 24.10
CA SER A 24 2.32 -0.32 23.67
C SER A 24 3.13 0.35 24.78
N ILE A 25 2.66 0.31 26.03
CA ILE A 25 3.43 0.80 27.19
C ILE A 25 4.71 -0.04 27.37
N PHE A 26 4.58 -1.37 27.33
CA PHE A 26 5.74 -2.26 27.40
C PHE A 26 6.73 -1.99 26.26
N LEU A 27 6.23 -1.82 25.04
CA LEU A 27 7.02 -1.52 23.85
C LEU A 27 7.76 -0.18 23.98
N ILE A 28 7.11 0.87 24.49
CA ILE A 28 7.73 2.18 24.74
C ILE A 28 8.89 2.03 25.73
N ILE A 29 8.68 1.34 26.85
CA ILE A 29 9.71 1.14 27.88
C ILE A 29 10.89 0.35 27.30
N PHE A 30 10.61 -0.80 26.69
CA PHE A 30 11.63 -1.66 26.09
C PHE A 30 12.45 -0.94 25.02
N LEU A 31 11.80 -0.29 24.06
CA LEU A 31 12.49 0.40 22.97
C LEU A 31 13.28 1.63 23.46
N SER A 32 12.78 2.31 24.50
CA SER A 32 13.49 3.42 25.12
C SER A 32 14.75 2.97 25.85
N GLN A 33 14.73 1.80 26.49
CA GLN A 33 15.85 1.27 27.27
C GLN A 33 16.89 0.57 26.39
N GLU A 34 16.46 -0.29 25.47
CA GLU A 34 17.38 -1.15 24.71
C GLU A 34 17.92 -0.49 23.44
N ILE A 35 17.11 0.33 22.74
CA ILE A 35 17.50 0.87 21.44
C ILE A 35 17.82 2.37 21.51
N GLY A 36 17.14 3.12 22.37
CA GLY A 36 17.39 4.55 22.59
C GLY A 36 17.11 5.44 21.37
N ARG A 37 16.47 4.93 20.31
CA ARG A 37 16.13 5.72 19.11
C ARG A 37 14.67 6.17 19.14
N ALA A 38 14.47 7.48 19.08
CA ALA A 38 13.15 8.13 19.14
C ALA A 38 12.15 7.58 18.10
N ILE A 39 12.62 7.19 16.91
CA ILE A 39 11.75 6.70 15.83
C ILE A 39 11.02 5.40 16.19
N TYR A 40 11.66 4.53 16.97
CA TYR A 40 11.05 3.27 17.40
C TYR A 40 10.09 3.51 18.57
N VAL A 41 10.46 4.36 19.52
CA VAL A 41 9.58 4.77 20.63
C VAL A 41 8.29 5.42 20.10
N LEU A 42 8.40 6.25 19.05
CA LEU A 42 7.26 6.87 18.40
C LEU A 42 6.23 5.85 17.92
N THR A 43 6.66 4.68 17.45
CA THR A 43 5.74 3.60 17.03
C THR A 43 4.88 3.14 18.21
N GLY A 44 5.48 2.92 19.38
CA GLY A 44 4.76 2.58 20.60
C GLY A 44 3.78 3.68 21.02
N VAL A 45 4.21 4.95 20.98
CA VAL A 45 3.37 6.10 21.31
C VAL A 45 2.14 6.21 20.39
N LEU A 46 2.33 6.03 19.08
CA LEU A 46 1.23 6.11 18.12
C LEU A 46 0.22 4.96 18.30
N VAL A 47 0.69 3.75 18.60
CA VAL A 47 -0.19 2.62 18.95
C VAL A 47 -0.97 2.92 20.23
N LEU A 48 -0.30 3.42 21.26
CA LEU A 48 -0.93 3.80 22.53
C LEU A 48 -2.05 4.83 22.32
N ILE A 49 -1.75 5.92 21.59
CA ILE A 49 -2.73 6.97 21.26
C ILE A 49 -3.92 6.37 20.52
N SER A 50 -3.67 5.53 19.50
CA SER A 50 -4.73 4.90 18.71
C SER A 50 -5.65 4.03 19.56
N CYS A 51 -5.08 3.20 20.45
CA CYS A 51 -5.84 2.33 21.35
C CYS A 51 -6.64 3.13 22.39
N ILE A 52 -6.04 4.16 23.00
CA ILE A 52 -6.71 5.02 23.97
C ILE A 52 -7.86 5.79 23.29
N LEU A 53 -7.61 6.39 22.13
CA LEU A 53 -8.64 7.12 21.38
C LEU A 53 -9.82 6.20 21.03
N TRP A 54 -9.55 4.97 20.59
CA TRP A 54 -10.62 3.99 20.36
C TRP A 54 -11.43 3.71 21.63
N LEU A 55 -10.76 3.43 22.75
CA LEU A 55 -11.43 3.13 24.03
C LEU A 55 -12.27 4.31 24.54
N MET A 56 -11.82 5.54 24.31
CA MET A 56 -12.55 6.76 24.67
C MET A 56 -13.81 6.96 23.80
N ILE A 57 -13.67 6.83 22.48
CA ILE A 57 -14.74 7.15 21.52
C ILE A 57 -15.78 6.02 21.43
N ARG A 58 -15.38 4.76 21.64
CA ARG A 58 -16.23 3.56 21.55
C ARG A 58 -17.56 3.65 22.32
N LYS A 59 -17.56 4.31 23.48
CA LYS A 59 -18.76 4.46 24.32
C LYS A 59 -19.62 5.66 23.96
N SER A 60 -19.09 6.62 23.19
CA SER A 60 -19.92 7.64 22.57
C SER A 60 -20.73 6.93 21.47
N SER A 61 -22.00 6.71 21.75
CA SER A 61 -22.92 6.08 20.83
C SER A 61 -22.88 6.83 19.50
N ILE A 62 -22.50 6.13 18.44
CA ILE A 62 -22.92 6.46 17.08
C ILE A 62 -22.41 7.83 16.62
N LEU A 63 -21.12 7.89 16.27
CA LEU A 63 -20.78 8.60 15.03
C LEU A 63 -21.41 7.80 13.87
N GLU A 64 -22.73 7.86 13.73
CA GLU A 64 -23.36 7.79 12.42
C GLU A 64 -22.87 9.04 11.70
N PHE A 65 -21.61 8.98 11.24
CA PHE A 65 -21.13 9.81 10.17
C PHE A 65 -21.93 9.36 8.94
N ARG A 66 -23.19 9.79 8.87
CA ARG A 66 -23.98 9.87 7.66
C ARG A 66 -23.40 11.04 6.87
N MET A 67 -22.12 10.92 6.54
CA MET A 67 -21.40 11.88 5.72
C MET A 67 -22.13 11.91 4.40
N VAL A 68 -22.77 13.04 4.13
CA VAL A 68 -23.55 13.25 2.93
C VAL A 68 -22.56 13.22 1.78
N GLU A 69 -22.76 12.24 0.89
CA GLU A 69 -21.94 12.14 -0.30
C GLU A 69 -22.08 13.44 -1.11
N SER A 70 -20.97 14.08 -1.43
CA SER A 70 -20.99 15.38 -2.09
C SER A 70 -20.13 15.37 -3.34
N ARG A 71 -20.80 15.30 -4.50
CA ARG A 71 -20.16 15.40 -5.82
C ARG A 71 -19.22 16.60 -5.91
N ASN A 72 -19.67 17.77 -5.45
CA ASN A 72 -18.92 19.01 -5.60
C ASN A 72 -17.66 18.98 -4.73
N GLN A 73 -17.76 18.48 -3.49
CA GLN A 73 -16.60 18.35 -2.62
C GLN A 73 -15.61 17.30 -3.15
N THR A 74 -16.07 16.16 -3.67
CA THR A 74 -15.20 15.16 -4.31
C THR A 74 -14.42 15.78 -5.48
N VAL A 75 -15.11 16.45 -6.40
CA VAL A 75 -14.45 17.09 -7.56
C VAL A 75 -13.47 18.17 -7.11
N MET A 76 -13.83 18.95 -6.09
CA MET A 76 -12.93 19.95 -5.50
C MET A 76 -11.69 19.30 -4.88
N CYS A 77 -11.85 18.20 -4.12
CA CYS A 77 -10.72 17.45 -3.57
C CYS A 77 -9.81 16.91 -4.68
N SER A 78 -10.38 16.35 -5.74
CA SER A 78 -9.62 15.92 -6.91
C SER A 78 -8.83 17.06 -7.57
N ILE A 79 -9.43 18.23 -7.79
CA ILE A 79 -8.74 19.40 -8.37
C ILE A 79 -7.60 19.85 -7.48
N ILE A 80 -7.85 19.96 -6.17
CA ILE A 80 -6.83 20.35 -5.19
C ILE A 80 -5.70 19.31 -5.17
N PHE A 81 -6.02 18.01 -5.20
CA PHE A 81 -5.03 16.94 -5.27
C PHE A 81 -4.10 17.11 -6.47
N PHE A 82 -4.66 17.23 -7.69
CA PHE A 82 -3.83 17.38 -8.88
C PHE A 82 -3.01 18.67 -8.87
N THR A 83 -3.55 19.75 -8.32
CA THR A 83 -2.81 21.01 -8.12
C THR A 83 -1.62 20.82 -7.17
N LEU A 84 -1.85 20.21 -6.00
CA LEU A 84 -0.80 19.91 -5.02
C LEU A 84 0.23 18.93 -5.60
N PHE A 85 -0.21 17.95 -6.38
CA PHE A 85 0.66 17.00 -7.06
C PHE A 85 1.59 17.72 -8.05
N THR A 86 1.06 18.59 -8.91
CA THR A 86 1.88 19.42 -9.80
C THR A 86 2.87 20.30 -9.03
N ILE A 87 2.43 20.98 -7.96
CA ILE A 87 3.31 21.80 -7.12
C ILE A 87 4.40 20.92 -6.48
N SER A 88 4.09 19.69 -6.05
CA SER A 88 5.06 18.78 -5.48
C SER A 88 6.15 18.39 -6.49
N VAL A 89 5.78 18.13 -7.74
CA VAL A 89 6.74 17.86 -8.83
C VAL A 89 7.60 19.09 -9.12
N LEU A 90 6.99 20.29 -9.21
CA LEU A 90 7.73 21.54 -9.39
C LEU A 90 8.68 21.82 -8.23
N SER A 91 8.30 21.49 -6.99
CA SER A 91 9.18 21.64 -5.82
C SER A 91 10.45 20.78 -5.91
N LEU A 92 10.34 19.57 -6.49
CA LEU A 92 11.49 18.71 -6.74
C LEU A 92 12.34 19.23 -7.91
N TYR A 93 11.71 19.76 -8.95
CA TYR A 93 12.40 20.31 -10.10
C TYR A 93 13.23 21.55 -9.74
N PHE A 94 12.65 22.49 -8.99
CA PHE A 94 13.29 23.72 -8.51
C PHE A 94 13.96 23.57 -7.13
N ARG A 95 14.36 22.34 -6.76
CA ARG A 95 15.01 22.10 -5.46
C ARG A 95 16.31 22.90 -5.34
N PRO A 96 16.60 23.50 -4.17
CA PRO A 96 17.83 24.27 -3.96
C PRO A 96 19.06 23.37 -3.91
N GLU A 97 18.97 22.26 -3.19
CA GLU A 97 20.07 21.33 -2.97
C GLU A 97 19.99 20.13 -3.91
N GLN A 98 21.15 19.73 -4.42
CA GLN A 98 21.25 18.52 -5.24
C GLN A 98 21.02 17.29 -4.35
N TYR A 99 20.33 16.28 -4.89
CA TYR A 99 20.07 15.00 -4.22
C TYR A 99 19.22 15.06 -2.94
N GLU A 100 18.66 16.22 -2.61
CA GLU A 100 17.78 16.39 -1.46
C GLU A 100 16.33 16.65 -1.89
N ARG A 101 15.38 16.04 -1.18
CA ARG A 101 13.96 16.39 -1.32
C ARG A 101 13.64 17.53 -0.36
N PRO A 102 13.15 18.69 -0.84
CA PRO A 102 12.90 19.84 0.01
C PRO A 102 11.78 19.53 1.02
N ILE A 103 11.82 20.17 2.20
CA ILE A 103 10.79 19.98 3.24
C ILE A 103 9.36 20.21 2.72
N VAL A 104 9.21 21.16 1.80
CA VAL A 104 7.94 21.48 1.13
C VAL A 104 7.35 20.27 0.41
N PHE A 105 8.18 19.42 -0.21
CA PHE A 105 7.73 18.19 -0.85
C PHE A 105 7.03 17.24 0.15
N PHE A 106 7.60 17.09 1.36
CA PHE A 106 7.03 16.23 2.39
C PHE A 106 5.72 16.82 2.96
N ILE A 107 5.65 18.13 3.14
CA ILE A 107 4.42 18.82 3.58
C ILE A 107 3.30 18.60 2.55
N LEU A 108 3.59 18.83 1.26
CA LEU A 108 2.62 18.61 0.18
C LEU A 108 2.18 17.15 0.10
N THR A 109 3.10 16.21 0.26
CA THR A 109 2.80 14.76 0.28
C THR A 109 1.86 14.40 1.42
N ALA A 110 2.10 14.92 2.63
CA ALA A 110 1.24 14.68 3.78
C ALA A 110 -0.17 15.27 3.59
N ILE A 111 -0.27 16.48 3.02
CA ILE A 111 -1.55 17.11 2.70
C ILE A 111 -2.30 16.30 1.63
N MET A 112 -1.62 15.84 0.58
CA MET A 112 -2.22 15.00 -0.46
C MET A 112 -2.78 13.69 0.12
N ALA A 113 -2.04 13.02 1.01
CA ALA A 113 -2.51 11.80 1.67
C ALA A 113 -3.77 12.07 2.53
N GLY A 114 -3.76 13.15 3.31
CA GLY A 114 -4.93 13.56 4.10
C GLY A 114 -6.13 13.94 3.23
N LEU A 115 -5.90 14.61 2.10
CA LEU A 115 -6.92 14.98 1.13
C LEU A 115 -7.56 13.76 0.47
N ILE A 116 -6.77 12.77 0.06
CA ILE A 116 -7.28 11.50 -0.46
C ILE A 116 -8.13 10.80 0.62
N ALA A 117 -7.65 10.74 1.87
CA ALA A 117 -8.40 10.13 2.96
C ALA A 117 -9.75 10.81 3.18
N TRP A 118 -9.79 12.15 3.13
CA TRP A 118 -11.03 12.92 3.20
C TRP A 118 -11.94 12.67 2.00
N GLU A 119 -11.38 12.69 0.78
CA GLU A 119 -12.09 12.41 -0.47
C GLU A 119 -12.74 11.03 -0.42
N ILE A 120 -12.07 10.01 0.11
CA ILE A 120 -12.63 8.66 0.27
C ILE A 120 -13.89 8.67 1.15
N ILE A 121 -13.91 9.45 2.24
CA ILE A 121 -15.03 9.48 3.19
C ILE A 121 -16.27 10.12 2.56
N ILE A 122 -16.10 11.22 1.83
CA ILE A 122 -17.18 12.03 1.28
C ILE A 122 -17.65 11.59 -0.12
N SER A 123 -16.92 10.68 -0.76
CA SER A 123 -17.20 10.25 -2.13
C SER A 123 -18.09 9.02 -2.20
N ASN A 124 -18.80 8.93 -3.32
CA ASN A 124 -19.59 7.75 -3.68
C ASN A 124 -18.79 6.78 -4.56
N ARG A 125 -19.35 5.60 -4.81
CA ARG A 125 -18.70 4.50 -5.56
C ARG A 125 -18.25 4.87 -6.97
N ARG A 126 -18.86 5.86 -7.62
CA ARG A 126 -18.52 6.25 -9.00
C ARG A 126 -17.13 6.87 -9.11
N TYR A 127 -16.58 7.35 -7.99
CA TYR A 127 -15.28 8.00 -7.90
C TYR A 127 -14.16 7.06 -7.46
N VAL A 128 -14.45 5.77 -7.24
CA VAL A 128 -13.44 4.80 -6.82
C VAL A 128 -12.25 4.80 -7.77
N SER A 129 -12.47 4.81 -9.08
CA SER A 129 -11.39 4.79 -10.06
C SER A 129 -10.50 6.04 -10.01
N ILE A 130 -11.07 7.24 -9.89
CA ILE A 130 -10.27 8.48 -9.84
C ILE A 130 -9.46 8.56 -8.55
N ILE A 131 -10.08 8.23 -7.40
CA ILE A 131 -9.39 8.21 -6.11
C ILE A 131 -8.29 7.15 -6.10
N PHE A 132 -8.54 5.99 -6.71
CA PHE A 132 -7.53 4.95 -6.85
C PHE A 132 -6.33 5.43 -7.69
N ILE A 133 -6.57 6.15 -8.80
CA ILE A 133 -5.51 6.78 -9.59
C ILE A 133 -4.70 7.76 -8.74
N GLN A 134 -5.35 8.59 -7.91
CA GLN A 134 -4.64 9.50 -7.01
C GLN A 134 -3.75 8.75 -6.01
N ILE A 135 -4.22 7.63 -5.45
CA ILE A 135 -3.42 6.76 -4.56
C ILE A 135 -2.18 6.24 -5.28
N ILE A 136 -2.32 5.76 -6.51
CA ILE A 136 -1.18 5.30 -7.32
C ILE A 136 -0.21 6.43 -7.61
N LEU A 137 -0.70 7.61 -8.02
CA LEU A 137 0.12 8.78 -8.30
C LEU A 137 0.88 9.25 -7.05
N LEU A 138 0.25 9.24 -5.87
CA LEU A 138 0.91 9.54 -4.61
C LEU A 138 2.05 8.55 -4.35
N GLY A 139 1.81 7.24 -4.51
CA GLY A 139 2.84 6.21 -4.37
C GLY A 139 4.02 6.39 -5.32
N ILE A 140 3.73 6.67 -6.59
CA ILE A 140 4.73 6.97 -7.61
C ILE A 140 5.54 8.21 -7.21
N SER A 141 4.90 9.30 -6.80
CA SER A 141 5.59 10.53 -6.39
C SER A 141 6.55 10.28 -5.22
N ILE A 142 6.11 9.55 -4.20
CA ILE A 142 6.94 9.26 -3.03
C ILE A 142 8.14 8.38 -3.40
N ALA A 143 7.93 7.31 -4.17
CA ALA A 143 8.98 6.36 -4.53
C ALA A 143 9.94 6.94 -5.59
N TRP A 144 9.40 7.49 -6.68
CA TRP A 144 10.19 7.94 -7.81
C TRP A 144 10.88 9.27 -7.56
N SER A 145 10.37 10.12 -6.67
CA SER A 145 11.11 11.30 -6.24
C SER A 145 12.51 10.94 -5.72
N GLN A 146 12.66 9.84 -4.97
CA GLN A 146 13.97 9.38 -4.50
C GLN A 146 14.83 8.82 -5.65
N LEU A 147 14.23 8.13 -6.62
CA LEU A 147 14.97 7.54 -7.74
C LEU A 147 15.44 8.59 -8.75
N LEU A 148 14.64 9.63 -8.98
CA LEU A 148 14.87 10.64 -10.01
C LEU A 148 15.81 11.77 -9.58
N ILE A 149 15.95 12.03 -8.28
CA ILE A 149 16.88 13.07 -7.81
C ILE A 149 18.35 12.67 -7.98
N PHE A 150 18.67 11.37 -7.91
CA PHE A 150 20.01 10.84 -8.18
C PHE A 150 20.16 10.48 -9.67
N PRO A 151 21.32 10.66 -10.31
CA PRO A 151 21.54 10.22 -11.69
C PRO A 151 21.67 8.70 -11.77
N SER A 152 22.32 8.08 -10.79
CA SER A 152 22.63 6.65 -10.75
C SER A 152 21.61 5.83 -9.96
N LEU A 153 21.91 4.56 -9.70
CA LEU A 153 21.10 3.65 -8.91
C LEU A 153 21.23 3.97 -7.41
N VAL A 154 20.10 3.89 -6.70
CA VAL A 154 20.02 4.16 -5.26
C VAL A 154 20.05 2.84 -4.50
N GLY A 155 20.94 2.71 -3.51
CA GLY A 155 21.12 1.50 -2.71
C GLY A 155 22.26 0.61 -3.21
N VAL A 156 22.63 -0.40 -2.43
CA VAL A 156 23.75 -1.30 -2.73
C VAL A 156 23.32 -2.42 -3.69
N ASP A 157 22.27 -3.16 -3.34
CA ASP A 157 21.78 -4.31 -4.11
C ASP A 157 21.40 -4.01 -5.58
N PRO A 158 20.79 -2.84 -5.93
CA PRO A 158 20.35 -2.59 -7.30
C PRO A 158 21.51 -2.56 -8.30
N TRP A 159 22.73 -2.25 -7.87
CA TRP A 159 23.91 -2.33 -8.73
C TRP A 159 24.21 -3.77 -9.17
N TYR A 160 24.17 -4.72 -8.24
CA TYR A 160 24.37 -6.13 -8.57
C TYR A 160 23.27 -6.62 -9.52
N HIS A 161 22.01 -6.25 -9.28
CA HIS A 161 20.90 -6.61 -10.15
C HIS A 161 20.99 -5.95 -11.53
N SER A 162 21.52 -4.73 -11.61
CA SER A 162 21.79 -4.07 -12.89
C SER A 162 22.82 -4.83 -13.70
N VAL A 163 23.94 -5.23 -13.10
CA VAL A 163 24.98 -6.00 -13.79
C VAL A 163 24.41 -7.33 -14.28
N PHE A 164 23.73 -8.08 -13.42
CA PHE A 164 23.13 -9.36 -13.81
C PHE A 164 22.09 -9.21 -14.92
N THR A 165 21.25 -8.17 -14.88
CA THR A 165 20.23 -7.92 -15.91
C THR A 165 20.87 -7.52 -17.24
N ASN A 166 21.90 -6.67 -17.21
CA ASN A 166 22.62 -6.28 -18.42
C ASN A 166 23.36 -7.46 -19.04
N SER A 167 23.95 -8.36 -18.25
CA SER A 167 24.50 -9.63 -18.77
C SER A 167 23.46 -10.49 -19.48
N ILE A 168 22.21 -10.54 -19.00
CA ILE A 168 21.12 -11.24 -19.72
C ILE A 168 20.87 -10.60 -21.09
N ILE A 169 20.86 -9.27 -21.15
CA ILE A 169 20.62 -8.50 -22.38
C ILE A 169 21.78 -8.72 -23.37
N ASP A 170 23.02 -8.60 -22.90
CA ASP A 170 24.23 -8.63 -23.71
C ASP A 170 24.53 -10.05 -24.23
N GLU A 171 24.33 -11.08 -23.40
CA GLU A 171 24.65 -12.47 -23.74
C GLU A 171 23.47 -13.21 -24.39
N GLY A 172 22.24 -12.71 -24.23
CA GLY A 172 21.03 -13.34 -24.77
C GLY A 172 20.57 -14.60 -24.04
N TYR A 173 21.18 -14.95 -22.90
CA TYR A 173 20.76 -16.05 -22.03
C TYR A 173 20.96 -15.68 -20.55
N ILE A 174 20.37 -16.48 -19.64
CA ILE A 174 20.50 -16.23 -18.18
C ILE A 174 21.87 -16.72 -17.68
N PRO A 175 22.73 -15.84 -17.15
CA PRO A 175 24.04 -16.25 -16.64
C PRO A 175 23.92 -17.13 -15.40
N TRP A 176 24.94 -17.97 -15.18
CA TRP A 176 25.08 -18.72 -13.94
C TRP A 176 25.29 -17.77 -12.75
N GLY A 177 24.56 -17.98 -11.66
CA GLY A 177 24.67 -17.15 -10.45
C GLY A 177 23.47 -17.29 -9.52
N SER A 178 23.44 -16.46 -8.47
CA SER A 178 22.46 -16.53 -7.37
C SER A 178 21.00 -16.39 -7.81
N TYR A 179 20.74 -15.77 -8.98
CA TYR A 179 19.38 -15.55 -9.50
C TYR A 179 19.05 -16.38 -10.74
N SER A 180 19.94 -17.28 -11.17
CA SER A 180 19.75 -18.14 -12.35
C SER A 180 18.47 -19.00 -12.27
N LYS A 181 18.07 -19.42 -11.06
CA LYS A 181 16.91 -20.30 -10.85
C LYS A 181 15.58 -19.56 -10.73
N LEU A 182 15.59 -18.28 -10.35
CA LEU A 182 14.38 -17.45 -10.18
C LEU A 182 14.62 -16.03 -10.75
N PRO A 183 14.87 -15.89 -12.06
CA PRO A 183 15.28 -14.62 -12.67
C PRO A 183 14.09 -13.72 -13.04
N LEU A 184 12.87 -13.97 -12.54
CA LEU A 184 11.66 -13.26 -12.99
C LEU A 184 11.78 -11.74 -12.88
N PHE A 185 12.35 -11.25 -11.78
CA PHE A 185 12.63 -9.83 -11.58
C PHE A 185 13.50 -9.27 -12.71
N HIS A 186 14.63 -9.93 -12.99
CA HIS A 186 15.59 -9.52 -14.01
C HIS A 186 15.02 -9.64 -15.41
N LEU A 187 14.25 -10.69 -15.71
CA LEU A 187 13.63 -10.91 -17.02
C LEU A 187 12.59 -9.85 -17.35
N ILE A 188 11.78 -9.41 -16.37
CA ILE A 188 10.81 -8.33 -16.56
C ILE A 188 11.52 -7.01 -16.90
N ILE A 189 12.62 -6.72 -16.20
CA ILE A 189 13.40 -5.51 -16.44
C ILE A 189 14.10 -5.58 -17.80
N ALA A 190 14.77 -6.70 -18.12
CA ALA A 190 15.42 -6.92 -19.41
C ALA A 190 14.44 -6.80 -20.58
N SER A 191 13.25 -7.41 -20.45
CA SER A 191 12.20 -7.30 -21.46
C SER A 191 11.75 -5.85 -21.65
N THR A 192 11.57 -5.11 -20.56
CA THR A 192 11.17 -3.69 -20.61
C THR A 192 12.26 -2.82 -21.24
N SER A 193 13.52 -3.09 -20.89
CA SER A 193 14.71 -2.44 -21.47
C SER A 193 14.76 -2.63 -22.98
N LEU A 194 14.56 -3.87 -23.46
CA LEU A 194 14.58 -4.21 -24.89
C LEU A 194 13.38 -3.65 -25.65
N LEU A 195 12.19 -3.63 -25.06
CA LEU A 195 10.97 -3.17 -25.72
C LEU A 195 10.86 -1.64 -25.83
N VAL A 196 11.38 -0.91 -24.85
CA VAL A 196 11.22 0.56 -24.74
C VAL A 196 12.56 1.29 -24.94
N ASP A 197 13.65 0.57 -25.16
CA ASP A 197 15.01 1.12 -25.28
C ASP A 197 15.40 2.01 -24.09
N LEU A 198 15.20 1.48 -22.89
CA LEU A 198 15.47 2.18 -21.63
C LEU A 198 16.65 1.56 -20.90
N PRO A 199 17.56 2.36 -20.31
CA PRO A 199 18.58 1.81 -19.43
C PRO A 199 17.95 1.16 -18.20
N TYR A 200 18.67 0.22 -17.59
CA TYR A 200 18.21 -0.60 -16.45
C TYR A 200 17.43 0.18 -15.39
N LYS A 201 17.91 1.38 -15.01
CA LYS A 201 17.23 2.24 -14.02
C LYS A 201 15.78 2.55 -14.40
N PHE A 202 15.57 3.09 -15.59
CA PHE A 202 14.23 3.49 -16.04
C PHE A 202 13.38 2.27 -16.40
N ALA A 203 13.98 1.21 -16.94
CA ALA A 203 13.30 -0.06 -17.15
C ALA A 203 12.79 -0.65 -15.83
N THR A 204 13.58 -0.59 -14.74
CA THR A 204 13.17 -1.03 -13.39
C THR A 204 12.03 -0.19 -12.84
N MET A 205 12.09 1.13 -13.02
CA MET A 205 11.02 2.04 -12.60
C MET A 205 9.71 1.73 -13.33
N LEU A 206 9.74 1.63 -14.65
CA LEU A 206 8.57 1.47 -15.51
C LEU A 206 7.97 0.06 -15.47
N SER A 207 8.69 -0.94 -14.96
CA SER A 207 8.20 -2.32 -14.87
C SER A 207 7.95 -2.75 -13.43
N VAL A 208 9.03 -2.95 -12.67
CA VAL A 208 8.96 -3.52 -11.33
C VAL A 208 8.40 -2.52 -10.32
N SER A 209 8.97 -1.31 -10.24
CA SER A 209 8.55 -0.33 -9.24
C SER A 209 7.08 0.07 -9.41
N ILE A 210 6.65 0.41 -10.63
CA ILE A 210 5.24 0.73 -10.90
C ILE A 210 4.33 -0.48 -10.68
N GLY A 211 4.78 -1.68 -11.05
CA GLY A 211 4.06 -2.93 -10.83
C GLY A 211 3.83 -3.21 -9.34
N GLN A 212 4.84 -2.98 -8.50
CA GLN A 212 4.71 -3.11 -7.04
C GLN A 212 3.65 -2.16 -6.48
N ILE A 213 3.71 -0.88 -6.86
CA ILE A 213 2.76 0.14 -6.39
C ILE A 213 1.33 -0.22 -6.81
N ILE A 214 1.11 -0.52 -8.09
CA ILE A 214 -0.22 -0.84 -8.63
C ILE A 214 -0.76 -2.13 -8.02
N CYS A 215 0.01 -3.22 -8.06
CA CYS A 215 -0.46 -4.52 -7.59
C CYS A 215 -0.75 -4.51 -6.09
N ASN A 216 0.13 -3.93 -5.26
CA ASN A 216 -0.11 -3.85 -3.83
C ASN A 216 -1.34 -3.02 -3.51
N ALA A 217 -1.47 -1.82 -4.08
CA ALA A 217 -2.67 -1.01 -3.89
C ALA A 217 -3.94 -1.74 -4.32
N MET A 218 -3.91 -2.41 -5.48
CA MET A 218 -5.08 -3.06 -6.08
C MET A 218 -5.50 -4.30 -5.31
N PHE A 219 -4.58 -5.21 -4.99
CA PHE A 219 -4.95 -6.44 -4.27
C PHE A 219 -5.34 -6.16 -2.83
N ILE A 220 -4.73 -5.17 -2.17
CA ILE A 220 -5.19 -4.72 -0.84
C ILE A 220 -6.59 -4.10 -0.92
N PHE A 221 -6.88 -3.27 -1.93
CA PHE A 221 -8.24 -2.75 -2.18
C PHE A 221 -9.23 -3.91 -2.31
N LEU A 222 -8.90 -4.88 -3.16
CA LEU A 222 -9.76 -6.02 -3.48
C LEU A 222 -10.01 -6.90 -2.26
N ILE A 223 -8.99 -7.22 -1.46
CA ILE A 223 -9.14 -8.00 -0.22
C ILE A 223 -10.04 -7.26 0.77
N ALA A 224 -9.76 -5.99 1.06
CA ALA A 224 -10.52 -5.22 2.04
C ALA A 224 -11.99 -5.04 1.58
N ASN A 225 -12.21 -4.72 0.31
CA ASN A 225 -13.55 -4.60 -0.26
C ASN A 225 -14.28 -5.96 -0.30
N TYR A 226 -13.56 -7.06 -0.51
CA TYR A 226 -14.13 -8.40 -0.49
C TYR A 226 -14.60 -8.81 0.91
N LEU A 227 -13.79 -8.57 1.94
CA LEU A 227 -14.08 -8.93 3.33
C LEU A 227 -15.15 -8.04 3.96
N ILE A 228 -15.09 -6.73 3.71
CA ILE A 228 -15.89 -5.73 4.44
C ILE A 228 -17.07 -5.21 3.60
N LYS A 229 -17.05 -5.45 2.27
CA LYS A 229 -18.09 -4.99 1.32
C LYS A 229 -18.28 -3.47 1.30
N ASN A 230 -17.23 -2.72 1.65
CA ASN A 230 -17.23 -1.27 1.66
C ASN A 230 -16.02 -0.70 0.88
N HIS A 231 -16.31 -0.10 -0.27
CA HIS A 231 -15.32 0.54 -1.13
C HIS A 231 -14.46 1.61 -0.44
N ARG A 232 -15.01 2.35 0.54
CA ARG A 232 -14.27 3.37 1.26
C ARG A 232 -13.17 2.76 2.11
N ILE A 233 -13.49 1.65 2.79
CA ILE A 233 -12.51 0.90 3.58
C ILE A 233 -11.46 0.25 2.66
N GLY A 234 -11.89 -0.24 1.49
CA GLY A 234 -10.95 -0.71 0.46
C GLY A 234 -9.96 0.37 0.04
N LEU A 235 -10.43 1.58 -0.31
CA LEU A 235 -9.57 2.69 -0.72
C LEU A 235 -8.66 3.16 0.41
N LEU A 236 -9.16 3.24 1.65
CA LEU A 236 -8.35 3.58 2.82
C LEU A 236 -7.25 2.54 3.05
N ALA A 237 -7.55 1.25 2.92
CA ALA A 237 -6.55 0.19 3.04
C ALA A 237 -5.45 0.34 1.98
N SER A 238 -5.80 0.64 0.73
CA SER A 238 -4.82 0.90 -0.34
C SER A 238 -3.98 2.14 -0.09
N LEU A 239 -4.59 3.24 0.37
CA LEU A 239 -3.87 4.46 0.72
C LEU A 239 -2.84 4.16 1.83
N LEU A 240 -3.26 3.50 2.91
CA LEU A 240 -2.40 3.11 4.03
C LEU A 240 -1.26 2.19 3.58
N ALA A 241 -1.53 1.24 2.68
CA ALA A 241 -0.51 0.34 2.16
C ALA A 241 0.55 1.09 1.34
N ILE A 242 0.13 2.05 0.50
CA ILE A 242 1.06 2.83 -0.34
C ILE A 242 1.95 3.77 0.47
N ILE A 243 1.42 4.40 1.53
CA ILE A 243 2.18 5.31 2.38
C ILE A 243 2.96 4.58 3.50
N ALA A 244 2.86 3.25 3.58
CA ALA A 244 3.58 2.48 4.58
C ALA A 244 5.10 2.57 4.34
N ASN A 245 5.87 2.83 5.41
CA ASN A 245 7.32 3.03 5.33
C ASN A 245 8.05 1.90 4.59
N HIS A 246 7.72 0.64 4.90
CA HIS A 246 8.37 -0.49 4.25
C HIS A 246 7.96 -0.64 2.77
N HIS A 247 6.71 -0.30 2.44
CA HIS A 247 6.26 -0.29 1.04
C HIS A 247 7.01 0.79 0.25
N ILE A 248 7.14 2.00 0.79
CA ILE A 248 7.93 3.08 0.20
C ILE A 248 9.37 2.63 -0.02
N PHE A 249 10.00 2.07 1.02
CA PHE A 249 11.35 1.55 0.99
C PHE A 249 11.55 0.53 -0.14
N MET A 250 10.70 -0.47 -0.22
CA MET A 250 10.77 -1.53 -1.25
C MET A 250 10.35 -1.08 -2.66
N SER A 251 9.70 0.09 -2.78
CA SER A 251 9.29 0.65 -4.07
C SER A 251 10.38 1.51 -4.71
N TYR A 252 11.19 2.23 -3.93
CA TYR A 252 12.35 2.95 -4.47
C TYR A 252 13.60 2.07 -4.49
N TRP A 253 13.76 1.15 -3.53
CA TRP A 253 14.84 0.16 -3.51
C TRP A 253 14.34 -1.16 -4.11
N SER A 254 13.92 -1.11 -5.37
CA SER A 254 13.38 -2.27 -6.08
C SER A 254 14.42 -3.38 -6.24
N ILE A 255 14.18 -4.49 -5.56
CA ILE A 255 14.97 -5.73 -5.58
C ILE A 255 14.04 -6.95 -5.69
N PRO A 256 14.55 -8.14 -6.05
CA PRO A 256 13.73 -9.35 -6.19
C PRO A 256 12.87 -9.66 -4.96
N ASN A 257 13.38 -9.43 -3.75
CA ASN A 257 12.62 -9.65 -2.51
C ASN A 257 11.39 -8.73 -2.43
N GLY A 258 11.58 -7.43 -2.63
CA GLY A 258 10.49 -6.46 -2.63
C GLY A 258 9.47 -6.72 -3.73
N PHE A 259 9.93 -7.18 -4.90
CA PHE A 259 9.05 -7.56 -6.00
C PHE A 259 8.26 -8.85 -5.68
N GLY A 260 8.90 -9.84 -5.04
CA GLY A 260 8.24 -11.09 -4.65
C GLY A 260 7.04 -10.89 -3.72
N VAL A 261 7.06 -9.85 -2.89
CA VAL A 261 5.97 -9.53 -1.94
C VAL A 261 4.65 -9.25 -2.66
N ILE A 262 4.65 -8.78 -3.93
CA ILE A 262 3.41 -8.50 -4.67
C ILE A 262 2.53 -9.73 -4.86
N PHE A 263 3.14 -10.93 -4.90
CA PHE A 263 2.43 -12.17 -5.15
C PHE A 263 1.64 -12.62 -3.91
N ILE A 264 2.02 -12.18 -2.71
CA ILE A 264 1.34 -12.54 -1.46
C ILE A 264 -0.12 -12.05 -1.45
N PRO A 265 -0.41 -10.74 -1.58
CA PRO A 265 -1.79 -10.26 -1.59
C PRO A 265 -2.55 -10.76 -2.83
N MET A 266 -1.88 -10.98 -3.96
CA MET A 266 -2.49 -11.58 -5.15
C MET A 266 -2.99 -13.01 -4.88
N ILE A 267 -2.13 -13.89 -4.37
CA ILE A 267 -2.49 -15.27 -4.03
C ILE A 267 -3.59 -15.28 -2.96
N LEU A 268 -3.46 -14.45 -1.92
CA LEU A 268 -4.46 -14.36 -0.85
C LEU A 268 -5.84 -13.96 -1.40
N TYR A 269 -5.90 -12.96 -2.28
CA TYR A 269 -7.15 -12.55 -2.90
C TYR A 269 -7.78 -13.68 -3.74
N LEU A 270 -6.97 -14.39 -4.53
CA LEU A 270 -7.44 -15.50 -5.37
C LEU A 270 -7.98 -16.65 -4.51
N LEU A 271 -7.29 -17.00 -3.42
CA LEU A 271 -7.75 -18.02 -2.46
C LEU A 271 -9.08 -17.62 -1.80
N LEU A 272 -9.16 -16.38 -1.30
CA LEU A 272 -10.38 -15.85 -0.69
C LEU A 272 -11.55 -15.89 -1.68
N SER A 273 -11.32 -15.45 -2.92
CA SER A 273 -12.33 -15.40 -3.97
C SER A 273 -12.85 -16.80 -4.33
N ARG A 274 -11.94 -17.79 -4.44
CA ARG A 274 -12.29 -19.19 -4.73
C ARG A 274 -13.11 -19.84 -3.61
N MET A 275 -12.83 -19.54 -2.35
CA MET A 275 -13.60 -20.11 -1.23
C MET A 275 -15.08 -19.69 -1.27
N ARG A 276 -15.39 -18.46 -1.68
CA ARG A 276 -16.78 -17.99 -1.80
C ARG A 276 -17.52 -18.58 -2.98
N THR A 277 -16.87 -18.73 -4.12
CA THR A 277 -17.53 -19.37 -5.28
C THR A 277 -17.95 -20.80 -4.94
N ASN A 278 -17.10 -21.54 -4.22
CA ASN A 278 -17.42 -22.89 -3.74
C ASN A 278 -18.57 -22.89 -2.73
N HIS A 279 -18.59 -21.95 -1.79
CA HIS A 279 -19.68 -21.86 -0.80
C HIS A 279 -21.03 -21.57 -1.46
N GLN A 280 -21.09 -20.62 -2.41
CA GLN A 280 -22.30 -20.30 -3.15
C GLN A 280 -22.77 -21.47 -4.04
N GLY A 281 -21.84 -22.20 -4.66
CA GLY A 281 -22.15 -23.40 -5.43
C GLY A 281 -22.75 -24.52 -4.58
N ASN A 282 -22.19 -24.76 -3.39
CA ASN A 282 -22.71 -25.78 -2.46
C ASN A 282 -24.09 -25.41 -1.89
N GLU A 283 -24.35 -24.14 -1.58
CA GLU A 283 -25.68 -23.68 -1.16
C GLU A 283 -26.72 -23.81 -2.28
N ALA A 284 -26.36 -23.52 -3.53
CA ALA A 284 -27.25 -23.68 -4.67
C ALA A 284 -27.63 -25.15 -4.91
N VAL A 285 -26.67 -26.08 -4.76
CA VAL A 285 -26.92 -27.54 -4.89
C VAL A 285 -27.80 -28.06 -3.74
N LEU A 286 -27.54 -27.62 -2.51
CA LEU A 286 -28.34 -28.03 -1.34
C LEU A 286 -29.76 -27.44 -1.36
N GLY A 287 -29.93 -26.20 -1.81
CA GLY A 287 -31.24 -25.55 -1.93
C GLY A 287 -32.15 -26.14 -3.02
N GLN A 288 -31.58 -26.82 -4.03
CA GLN A 288 -32.37 -27.58 -5.02
C GLN A 288 -32.82 -28.95 -4.48
N SER A 289 -32.10 -29.53 -3.52
CA SER A 289 -32.46 -30.82 -2.93
C SER A 289 -33.61 -30.74 -1.90
N SER A 290 -33.93 -29.55 -1.38
CA SER A 290 -35.01 -29.33 -0.40
C SER A 290 -36.37 -28.99 -0.99
N HIS A 291 -36.49 -28.93 -2.33
CA HIS A 291 -37.76 -28.71 -3.04
C HIS A 291 -38.29 -29.96 -3.76
N CYS A 292 -37.62 -31.10 -3.62
CA CYS A 292 -38.08 -32.41 -4.06
C CYS A 292 -38.37 -33.31 -2.84
N CYS A 293 -39.41 -32.98 -2.07
CA CYS A 293 -40.13 -33.89 -1.16
C CYS A 293 -41.48 -33.25 -0.83
#